data_AF-A0A1E3HWB5-F1
#
_entry.id   AF-A0A1E3HWB5-F1
#
_cell.length_a   1.000
_cell.length_b   1.000
_cell.length_c   1.000
_cell.angle_alpha   90.00
_cell.angle_beta   90.00
_cell.angle_gamma   90.00
#
_symmetry.space_group_name_H-M   'P 1'
#
loop_
_entity.id
_entity.type
_entity.pdbx_description
1 polymer ?
#
loop_
_entity_poly.entity_id
_entity_poly.type
_entity_poly.pdbx_seq_one_letter_code
_entity_poly.pdbx_strand_id
1 'polypeptide(L)'
;MVFEATSSAPVNIACIKYWGKRDTKLILPTNSSLSITLDQDHLRSTTTSRCDSSFEAGDRLWLNGKEEEIKEGGRLSVCIRELRAWRQEVEDKDANLPKLSSFPLRIASYNNFPTAAGLASSASGLAALVASLASLYSLPQSPSQLSIVARQGSGSACRSLFGGFVAWREGTDPAGSDSLAEEVAPREHWPDVHALICVVSDAKKGTSSTSGMQKTVETSTLLQERLKIVPGRMDAISKAIKDKDFESFAKITMADSNSFHAVCLDTAPPIFYLNDVSRAIIAVVEELNRAAGRILAAYTFDAGPNAVIYTLEKDMPVVLGAINKFFPTAEEFEDPFKTGVKALPEGYNAGVVREGGWEKGAVKGLIHTRIGDGPRKLSAEESLLNEAGVPKTLA
;
A
#
# COMPACT_ATOMS: atom_id res chain seq x y z
N MET A 1 -27.05 19.12 14.19
CA MET A 1 -26.00 18.21 14.69
C MET A 1 -25.13 17.85 13.50
N VAL A 2 -23.81 17.99 13.59
CA VAL A 2 -22.90 17.69 12.48
C VAL A 2 -22.53 16.21 12.55
N PHE A 3 -22.84 15.44 11.50
CA PHE A 3 -22.43 14.04 11.39
C PHE A 3 -21.18 13.96 10.52
N GLU A 4 -20.03 13.81 11.16
CA GLU A 4 -18.72 13.81 10.49
C GLU A 4 -17.80 12.78 11.15
N ALA A 5 -16.95 12.15 10.36
CA ALA A 5 -15.86 11.32 10.85
C ALA A 5 -14.59 11.51 10.00
N THR A 6 -13.45 11.65 10.69
CA THR A 6 -12.14 11.70 10.06
C THR A 6 -11.36 10.45 10.42
N SER A 7 -10.76 9.81 9.43
CA SER A 7 -9.91 8.64 9.63
C SER A 7 -8.65 8.74 8.76
N SER A 8 -7.52 8.28 9.28
CA SER A 8 -6.35 7.96 8.46
C SER A 8 -6.26 6.47 8.17
N ALA A 9 -5.63 6.12 7.04
CA ALA A 9 -5.25 4.76 6.72
C ALA A 9 -3.79 4.66 6.24
N PRO A 10 -3.11 3.56 6.57
CA PRO A 10 -1.72 3.33 6.23
C PRO A 10 -1.54 2.92 4.76
N VAL A 11 -0.34 3.18 4.25
CA VAL A 11 0.20 2.50 3.05
C VAL A 11 0.57 1.07 3.42
N ASN A 12 0.42 0.12 2.49
CA ASN A 12 0.96 -1.22 2.62
C ASN A 12 1.85 -1.56 1.42
N ILE A 13 2.89 -2.38 1.64
CA ILE A 13 3.83 -2.81 0.60
C ILE A 13 3.82 -4.33 0.51
N ALA A 14 3.56 -4.85 -0.68
CA ALA A 14 3.39 -6.29 -0.90
C ALA A 14 4.73 -7.03 -0.88
N CYS A 15 4.84 -8.09 -0.08
CA CYS A 15 5.93 -9.07 -0.16
C CYS A 15 5.58 -10.15 -1.19
N ILE A 16 4.32 -10.62 -1.19
CA ILE A 16 3.76 -11.47 -2.25
C ILE A 16 2.83 -10.61 -3.11
N LYS A 17 3.16 -10.48 -4.40
CA LYS A 17 2.56 -9.48 -5.29
C LYS A 17 1.19 -9.90 -5.82
N TYR A 18 0.25 -8.96 -5.72
CA TYR A 18 -1.00 -8.96 -6.46
C TYR A 18 -0.76 -8.43 -7.88
N TRP A 19 -0.92 -9.29 -8.90
CA TRP A 19 -0.78 -8.88 -10.29
C TRP A 19 -1.64 -9.74 -11.23
N GLY A 20 -2.87 -9.27 -11.47
CA GLY A 20 -3.83 -9.92 -12.35
C GLY A 20 -5.20 -10.04 -11.67
N LYS A 21 -6.27 -9.86 -12.44
CA LYS A 21 -7.65 -10.05 -11.98
C LYS A 21 -8.29 -11.19 -12.75
N ARG A 22 -8.90 -12.14 -12.02
CA ARG A 22 -9.81 -13.13 -12.60
C ARG A 22 -11.20 -12.53 -12.85
N ASP A 23 -11.58 -11.51 -12.07
CA ASP A 23 -12.79 -10.71 -12.28
C ASP A 23 -12.44 -9.22 -12.13
N THR A 24 -12.67 -8.44 -13.20
CA THR A 24 -12.33 -7.02 -13.24
C THR A 24 -13.39 -6.12 -12.62
N LYS A 25 -14.65 -6.57 -12.53
CA LYS A 25 -15.78 -5.84 -11.97
C LYS A 25 -15.79 -5.91 -10.45
N LEU A 26 -15.60 -7.11 -9.91
CA LEU A 26 -15.52 -7.37 -8.46
C LEU A 26 -14.10 -7.22 -7.89
N ILE A 27 -13.12 -7.03 -8.78
CA ILE A 27 -11.68 -6.94 -8.46
C ILE A 27 -11.24 -8.18 -7.70
N LEU A 28 -11.51 -9.36 -8.26
CA LEU A 28 -11.05 -10.64 -7.69
C LEU A 28 -9.69 -10.98 -8.29
N PRO A 29 -8.68 -11.33 -7.47
CA PRO A 29 -7.32 -11.48 -7.95
C PRO A 29 -7.10 -12.86 -8.58
N THR A 30 -6.06 -13.02 -9.39
CA THR A 30 -5.64 -14.33 -9.90
C THR A 30 -4.87 -15.18 -8.87
N ASN A 31 -4.35 -14.54 -7.82
CA ASN A 31 -3.62 -15.17 -6.73
C ASN A 31 -3.80 -14.38 -5.43
N SER A 32 -3.65 -15.05 -4.29
CA SER A 32 -3.55 -14.38 -2.98
C SER A 32 -2.29 -13.50 -2.92
N SER A 33 -2.30 -12.50 -2.04
CA SER A 33 -1.16 -11.60 -1.84
C SER A 33 -0.95 -11.31 -0.36
N LEU A 34 0.25 -10.85 0.02
CA LEU A 34 0.59 -10.55 1.41
C LEU A 34 1.47 -9.31 1.47
N SER A 35 1.16 -8.39 2.39
CA SER A 35 1.86 -7.12 2.56
C SER A 35 2.22 -6.83 4.01
N ILE A 36 3.16 -5.90 4.19
CA ILE A 36 3.42 -5.22 5.44
C ILE A 36 2.72 -3.86 5.40
N THR A 37 1.94 -3.56 6.43
CA THR A 37 1.37 -2.24 6.67
C THR A 37 2.44 -1.33 7.25
N LEU A 38 2.58 -0.10 6.72
CA LEU A 38 3.60 0.86 7.14
C LEU A 38 3.05 1.86 8.18
N ASP A 39 3.94 2.40 9.01
CA ASP A 39 3.59 3.35 10.07
C ASP A 39 2.99 4.67 9.53
N GLN A 40 1.81 5.03 10.01
CA GLN A 40 1.05 6.23 9.60
C GLN A 40 1.67 7.53 10.09
N ASP A 41 2.58 7.46 11.06
CA ASP A 41 3.36 8.62 11.50
C ASP A 41 4.21 9.16 10.35
N HIS A 42 4.64 8.28 9.44
CA HIS A 42 5.43 8.63 8.27
C HIS A 42 4.58 8.74 7.00
N LEU A 43 3.70 7.76 6.73
CA LEU A 43 2.96 7.67 5.47
C LEU A 43 1.47 7.34 5.71
N ARG A 44 0.59 8.30 5.44
CA ARG A 44 -0.85 8.11 5.60
C ARG A 44 -1.69 8.87 4.59
N SER A 45 -2.85 8.30 4.31
CA SER A 45 -3.98 8.99 3.68
C SER A 45 -4.98 9.35 4.76
N THR A 46 -5.45 10.60 4.77
CA THR A 46 -6.50 11.07 5.68
C THR A 46 -7.75 11.39 4.88
N THR A 47 -8.91 10.92 5.34
CA THR A 47 -10.20 11.23 4.73
C THR A 47 -11.19 11.68 5.81
N THR A 48 -11.88 12.78 5.53
CA THR A 48 -13.04 13.25 6.29
C THR A 48 -14.29 13.01 5.46
N SER A 49 -15.30 12.39 6.07
CA SER A 49 -16.62 12.19 5.47
C SER A 49 -17.66 12.84 6.36
N ARG A 50 -18.50 13.70 5.78
CA ARG A 50 -19.61 14.37 6.46
C ARG A 50 -20.91 14.15 5.68
N CYS A 51 -22.01 13.90 6.38
CA CYS A 51 -23.34 13.93 5.78
C CYS A 51 -24.25 14.92 6.51
N ASP A 52 -25.12 15.58 5.75
CA ASP A 52 -26.03 16.59 6.27
C ASP A 52 -27.23 16.72 5.33
N SER A 53 -28.45 16.80 5.86
CA SER A 53 -29.66 16.96 5.06
C SER A 53 -29.78 18.35 4.41
N SER A 54 -29.03 19.34 4.92
CA SER A 54 -28.98 20.70 4.36
C SER A 54 -28.07 20.85 3.16
N PHE A 55 -27.24 19.85 2.86
CA PHE A 55 -26.39 19.86 1.67
C PHE A 55 -27.22 19.75 0.40
N GLU A 56 -26.77 20.42 -0.66
CA GLU A 56 -27.29 20.21 -2.01
C GLU A 56 -27.17 18.73 -2.38
N ALA A 57 -28.21 18.22 -3.06
CA ALA A 57 -28.30 16.85 -3.52
C ALA A 57 -27.07 16.44 -4.36
N GLY A 58 -26.64 15.20 -4.16
CA GLY A 58 -25.45 14.65 -4.80
C GLY A 58 -24.22 14.65 -3.88
N ASP A 59 -23.43 13.59 -4.02
CA ASP A 59 -22.19 13.41 -3.27
C ASP A 59 -21.07 14.17 -3.95
N ARG A 60 -20.22 14.83 -3.15
CA ARG A 60 -19.04 15.55 -3.66
C ARG A 60 -17.79 15.05 -2.97
N LEU A 61 -16.73 14.84 -3.75
CA LEU A 61 -15.45 14.33 -3.28
C LEU A 61 -14.32 15.23 -3.76
N TRP A 62 -13.42 15.56 -2.84
CA TRP A 62 -12.18 16.28 -3.13
C TRP A 62 -10.98 15.39 -2.79
N LEU A 63 -10.01 15.32 -3.70
CA LEU A 63 -8.73 14.68 -3.50
C LEU A 63 -7.62 15.72 -3.62
N ASN A 64 -6.85 15.90 -2.56
CA ASN A 64 -5.78 16.91 -2.48
C ASN A 64 -6.26 18.32 -2.89
N GLY A 65 -7.44 18.73 -2.41
CA GLY A 65 -8.01 20.06 -2.66
C GLY A 65 -8.69 20.24 -4.02
N LYS A 66 -8.58 19.26 -4.94
CA LYS A 66 -9.27 19.28 -6.23
C LYS A 66 -10.52 18.41 -6.20
N GLU A 67 -11.63 18.93 -6.71
CA GLU A 67 -12.87 18.16 -6.84
C GLU A 67 -12.73 17.09 -7.92
N GLU A 68 -13.18 15.87 -7.59
CA GLU A 68 -13.18 14.71 -8.47
C GLU A 68 -14.61 14.20 -8.66
N GLU A 69 -14.94 13.82 -9.88
CA GLU A 69 -16.28 13.35 -10.24
C GLU A 69 -16.53 11.93 -9.71
N ILE A 70 -17.63 11.72 -8.98
CA ILE A 70 -18.10 10.40 -8.57
C ILE A 70 -18.97 9.82 -9.68
N LYS A 71 -18.35 9.16 -10.65
CA LYS A 71 -19.05 8.54 -11.79
C LYS A 71 -19.97 7.40 -11.33
N GLU A 72 -21.23 7.45 -11.76
CA GLU A 72 -22.20 6.39 -11.49
C GLU A 72 -21.69 5.03 -11.99
N GLY A 73 -21.81 3.99 -11.16
CA GLY A 73 -21.27 2.66 -11.46
C GLY A 73 -19.74 2.55 -11.43
N GLY A 74 -19.03 3.66 -11.21
CA GLY A 74 -17.59 3.70 -11.01
C GLY A 74 -17.18 3.19 -9.62
N ARG A 75 -15.87 2.97 -9.44
CA ARG A 75 -15.30 2.36 -8.22
C ARG A 75 -15.69 3.08 -6.92
N LEU A 76 -15.61 4.42 -6.91
CA LEU A 76 -15.99 5.23 -5.75
C LEU A 76 -17.49 5.17 -5.46
N SER A 77 -18.32 5.29 -6.51
CA SER A 77 -19.78 5.18 -6.41
C SER A 77 -20.22 3.84 -5.83
N VAL A 78 -19.61 2.74 -6.30
CA VAL A 78 -19.87 1.40 -5.76
C VAL A 78 -19.51 1.32 -4.27
N CYS A 79 -18.32 1.77 -3.87
CA CYS A 79 -17.92 1.73 -2.45
C CYS A 79 -18.87 2.54 -1.56
N ILE A 80 -19.24 3.75 -1.96
CA ILE A 80 -20.16 4.61 -1.20
C ILE A 80 -21.54 3.94 -1.09
N ARG A 81 -22.03 3.35 -2.18
CA ARG A 81 -23.33 2.67 -2.21
C ARG A 81 -23.36 1.48 -1.27
N GLU A 82 -22.36 0.59 -1.29
CA GLU A 82 -22.33 -0.58 -0.40
C GLU A 82 -22.31 -0.17 1.09
N LEU A 83 -21.52 0.85 1.45
CA LEU A 83 -21.47 1.36 2.84
C LEU A 83 -22.77 2.05 3.26
N ARG A 84 -23.44 2.77 2.35
CA ARG A 84 -24.78 3.30 2.58
C ARG A 84 -25.82 2.21 2.79
N ALA A 85 -25.75 1.12 2.01
CA ALA A 85 -26.65 -0.02 2.18
C ALA A 85 -26.52 -0.63 3.58
N TRP A 86 -25.29 -0.83 4.06
CA TRP A 86 -25.06 -1.28 5.44
C TRP A 86 -25.58 -0.30 6.49
N ARG A 87 -25.44 1.02 6.26
CA ARG A 87 -26.02 2.01 7.16
C ARG A 87 -27.55 1.95 7.15
N GLN A 88 -28.17 1.80 5.99
CA GLN A 88 -29.62 1.67 5.85
C GLN A 88 -30.13 0.43 6.60
N GLU A 89 -29.46 -0.72 6.50
CA GLU A 89 -29.81 -1.92 7.28
C GLU A 89 -29.78 -1.69 8.80
N VAL A 90 -28.87 -0.83 9.29
CA VAL A 90 -28.81 -0.45 10.71
C VAL A 90 -29.99 0.46 11.06
N GLU A 91 -30.29 1.46 10.22
CA GLU A 91 -31.39 2.41 10.39
C GLU A 91 -32.78 1.77 10.26
N ASP A 92 -32.92 0.69 9.52
CA ASP A 92 -34.18 -0.05 9.35
C ASP A 92 -34.48 -0.94 10.57
N LYS A 93 -33.45 -1.31 11.33
CA LYS A 93 -33.58 -2.07 12.60
C LYS A 93 -33.90 -1.17 13.80
N ASP A 94 -33.59 0.12 13.74
CA ASP A 94 -33.90 1.09 14.79
C ASP A 94 -34.39 2.41 14.20
N ALA A 95 -35.70 2.62 14.25
CA ALA A 95 -36.37 3.81 13.72
C ALA A 95 -35.99 5.11 14.44
N ASN A 96 -35.38 5.05 15.62
CA ASN A 96 -34.92 6.24 16.35
C ASN A 96 -33.58 6.79 15.83
N LEU A 97 -32.86 6.02 15.01
CA LEU A 97 -31.59 6.46 14.45
C LEU A 97 -31.81 7.52 13.35
N PRO A 98 -30.91 8.51 13.26
CA PRO A 98 -30.94 9.45 12.14
C PRO A 98 -30.70 8.70 10.82
N LYS A 99 -31.42 9.10 9.77
CA LYS A 99 -31.37 8.52 8.42
C LYS A 99 -30.16 9.01 7.61
N LEU A 100 -28.97 8.87 8.18
CA LEU A 100 -27.69 9.27 7.61
C LEU A 100 -27.43 8.68 6.22
N SER A 101 -27.93 7.45 5.95
CA SER A 101 -27.79 6.80 4.64
C SER A 101 -28.39 7.62 3.49
N SER A 102 -29.43 8.42 3.77
CA SER A 102 -30.16 9.23 2.80
C SER A 102 -29.56 10.61 2.55
N PHE A 103 -28.62 11.06 3.41
CA PHE A 103 -28.08 12.41 3.34
C PHE A 103 -26.95 12.51 2.30
N PRO A 104 -26.86 13.63 1.56
CA PRO A 104 -25.72 13.89 0.68
C PRO A 104 -24.40 13.87 1.45
N LEU A 105 -23.34 13.37 0.80
CA LEU A 105 -22.00 13.29 1.37
C LEU A 105 -21.10 14.42 0.88
N ARG A 106 -20.22 14.89 1.77
CA ARG A 106 -19.05 15.71 1.46
C ARG A 106 -17.83 14.95 1.95
N ILE A 107 -16.91 14.66 1.04
CA ILE A 107 -15.74 13.81 1.32
C ILE A 107 -14.49 14.58 0.90
N ALA A 108 -13.57 14.83 1.82
CA ALA A 108 -12.26 15.38 1.48
C ALA A 108 -11.18 14.37 1.85
N SER A 109 -10.20 14.16 0.97
CA SER A 109 -9.09 13.25 1.19
C SER A 109 -7.75 13.91 0.83
N TYR A 110 -6.72 13.57 1.60
CA TYR A 110 -5.35 14.10 1.45
C TYR A 110 -4.32 13.02 1.78
N ASN A 111 -3.17 13.04 1.11
CA ASN A 111 -2.02 12.19 1.41
C ASN A 111 -0.81 13.04 1.81
N ASN A 112 -0.08 12.65 2.86
CA ASN A 112 1.14 13.35 3.27
C ASN A 112 2.40 12.94 2.48
N PHE A 113 2.23 12.19 1.38
CA PHE A 113 3.30 11.75 0.48
C PHE A 113 2.93 12.05 -0.98
N PRO A 114 3.92 12.25 -1.87
CA PRO A 114 3.63 12.61 -3.25
C PRO A 114 2.81 11.52 -3.94
N THR A 115 1.67 11.91 -4.52
CA THR A 115 0.75 10.97 -5.18
C THR A 115 1.42 10.22 -6.34
N ALA A 116 2.44 10.82 -6.96
CA ALA A 116 3.20 10.26 -8.07
C ALA A 116 4.43 9.40 -7.66
N ALA A 117 4.80 9.35 -6.37
CA ALA A 117 5.95 8.57 -5.88
C ALA A 117 5.74 7.04 -5.91
N GLY A 118 4.68 6.54 -6.55
CA GLY A 118 4.46 5.10 -6.72
C GLY A 118 4.13 4.32 -5.43
N LEU A 119 3.98 4.98 -4.29
CA LEU A 119 3.74 4.40 -2.94
C LEU A 119 2.28 3.99 -2.70
N ALA A 120 1.61 3.42 -3.71
CA ALA A 120 0.25 2.89 -3.60
C ALA A 120 -0.81 3.87 -3.02
N SER A 121 -0.73 5.18 -3.32
CA SER A 121 -1.65 6.23 -2.84
C SER A 121 -3.14 5.92 -3.04
N SER A 122 -3.50 5.23 -4.12
CA SER A 122 -4.89 4.80 -4.38
C SER A 122 -5.39 3.77 -3.35
N ALA A 123 -4.51 2.91 -2.84
CA ALA A 123 -4.88 1.86 -1.91
C ALA A 123 -5.16 2.42 -0.50
N SER A 124 -4.24 3.23 0.02
CA SER A 124 -4.41 3.89 1.32
C SER A 124 -5.54 4.93 1.29
N GLY A 125 -5.68 5.69 0.20
CA GLY A 125 -6.76 6.68 0.06
C GLY A 125 -8.15 6.06 0.11
N LEU A 126 -8.34 4.93 -0.59
CA LEU A 126 -9.61 4.22 -0.53
C LEU A 126 -9.83 3.52 0.82
N ALA A 127 -8.79 2.95 1.43
CA ALA A 127 -8.90 2.41 2.78
C ALA A 127 -9.32 3.49 3.79
N ALA A 128 -8.77 4.71 3.69
CA ALA A 128 -9.17 5.85 4.50
C ALA A 128 -10.62 6.27 4.25
N LEU A 129 -11.08 6.25 2.99
CA LEU A 129 -12.49 6.49 2.65
C LEU A 129 -13.41 5.48 3.34
N VAL A 130 -13.12 4.18 3.20
CA VAL A 130 -13.93 3.12 3.81
C VAL A 130 -13.93 3.25 5.34
N ALA A 131 -12.77 3.50 5.96
CA ALA A 131 -12.66 3.68 7.40
C ALA A 131 -13.42 4.93 7.90
N SER A 132 -13.35 6.04 7.17
CA SER A 132 -14.05 7.28 7.50
C SER A 132 -15.57 7.12 7.39
N LEU A 133 -16.07 6.55 6.29
CA LEU A 133 -17.50 6.29 6.11
C LEU A 133 -18.04 5.25 7.09
N ALA A 134 -17.28 4.18 7.37
CA ALA A 134 -17.66 3.21 8.40
C ALA A 134 -17.77 3.86 9.79
N SER A 135 -16.85 4.76 10.14
CA SER A 135 -16.93 5.51 11.39
C SER A 135 -18.06 6.55 11.39
N LEU A 136 -18.35 7.21 10.26
CA LEU A 136 -19.46 8.17 10.14
C LEU A 136 -20.80 7.48 10.39
N TYR A 137 -20.95 6.29 9.80
CA TYR A 137 -22.19 5.51 9.86
C TYR A 137 -22.28 4.59 11.07
N SER A 138 -21.25 4.55 11.93
CA SER A 138 -21.15 3.63 13.08
C SER A 138 -21.45 2.19 12.69
N LEU A 139 -20.83 1.73 11.60
CA LEU A 139 -21.07 0.43 11.01
C LEU A 139 -20.57 -0.70 11.93
N PRO A 140 -21.36 -1.78 12.14
CA PRO A 140 -20.97 -2.90 13.00
C PRO A 140 -20.02 -3.90 12.31
N GLN A 141 -19.74 -3.75 11.02
CA GLN A 141 -18.92 -4.66 10.24
C GLN A 141 -17.48 -4.72 10.75
N SER A 142 -16.90 -5.92 10.75
CA SER A 142 -15.49 -6.13 11.09
C SER A 142 -14.56 -5.54 10.01
N PRO A 143 -13.27 -5.27 10.33
CA PRO A 143 -12.30 -4.83 9.33
C PRO A 143 -12.20 -5.78 8.12
N SER A 144 -12.38 -7.08 8.33
CA SER A 144 -12.40 -8.08 7.26
C SER A 144 -13.59 -7.89 6.31
N GLN A 145 -14.79 -7.63 6.84
CA GLN A 145 -15.97 -7.31 6.04
C GLN A 145 -15.82 -5.97 5.31
N LEU A 146 -15.34 -4.93 5.99
CA LEU A 146 -15.04 -3.63 5.35
C LEU A 146 -14.04 -3.77 4.21
N SER A 147 -13.10 -4.72 4.31
CA SER A 147 -12.10 -4.97 3.28
C SER A 147 -12.69 -5.47 1.95
N ILE A 148 -13.90 -6.07 1.96
CA ILE A 148 -14.63 -6.47 0.74
C ILE A 148 -14.98 -5.24 -0.09
N VAL A 149 -15.47 -4.18 0.57
CA VAL A 149 -15.81 -2.91 -0.10
C VAL A 149 -14.54 -2.21 -0.58
N ALA A 150 -13.50 -2.18 0.25
CA ALA A 150 -12.21 -1.59 -0.14
C ALA A 150 -11.59 -2.32 -1.35
N ARG A 151 -11.72 -3.66 -1.43
CA ARG A 151 -11.28 -4.46 -2.58
C ARG A 151 -11.96 -3.99 -3.86
N GLN A 152 -13.28 -3.82 -3.85
CA GLN A 152 -14.02 -3.42 -5.06
C GLN A 152 -13.67 -2.02 -5.55
N GLY A 153 -13.25 -1.11 -4.67
CA GLY A 153 -12.80 0.20 -5.12
C GLY A 153 -11.35 0.22 -5.60
N SER A 154 -10.44 -0.53 -4.96
CA SER A 154 -9.01 -0.47 -5.28
C SER A 154 -8.22 -1.68 -4.77
N GLY A 155 -8.68 -2.91 -5.04
CA GLY A 155 -7.95 -4.17 -4.87
C GLY A 155 -7.14 -4.25 -3.58
N SER A 156 -5.84 -3.95 -3.65
CA SER A 156 -4.90 -3.90 -2.53
C SER A 156 -5.27 -2.95 -1.38
N ALA A 157 -6.24 -2.06 -1.55
CA ALA A 157 -6.82 -1.26 -0.47
C ALA A 157 -7.37 -2.12 0.66
N CYS A 158 -7.88 -3.32 0.36
CA CYS A 158 -8.37 -4.26 1.37
C CYS A 158 -7.33 -4.57 2.45
N ARG A 159 -6.05 -4.66 2.09
CA ARG A 159 -4.96 -4.97 3.04
C ARG A 159 -4.62 -3.81 3.96
N SER A 160 -4.94 -2.57 3.58
CA SER A 160 -4.76 -1.38 4.42
C SER A 160 -5.85 -1.22 5.50
N LEU A 161 -6.81 -2.16 5.61
CA LEU A 161 -7.79 -2.17 6.70
C LEU A 161 -7.24 -2.82 7.98
N PHE A 162 -6.03 -3.38 7.92
CA PHE A 162 -5.35 -4.03 9.05
C PHE A 162 -3.93 -3.48 9.23
N GLY A 163 -3.42 -3.58 10.45
CA GLY A 163 -2.02 -3.36 10.78
C GLY A 163 -1.18 -4.61 10.57
N GLY A 164 0.13 -4.49 10.81
CA GLY A 164 1.03 -5.63 10.84
C GLY A 164 1.24 -6.27 9.47
N PHE A 165 1.11 -7.59 9.42
CA PHE A 165 1.23 -8.41 8.21
C PHE A 165 -0.15 -8.85 7.76
N VAL A 166 -0.49 -8.56 6.52
CA VAL A 166 -1.88 -8.69 6.04
C VAL A 166 -1.92 -9.49 4.75
N ALA A 167 -2.69 -10.57 4.73
CA ALA A 167 -2.99 -11.33 3.53
C ALA A 167 -4.27 -10.78 2.88
N TRP A 168 -4.30 -10.73 1.56
CA TRP A 168 -5.55 -10.70 0.80
C TRP A 168 -5.75 -12.10 0.21
N ARG A 169 -6.76 -12.79 0.70
CA ARG A 169 -7.18 -14.10 0.22
C ARG A 169 -7.85 -13.96 -1.14
N GLU A 170 -7.45 -14.80 -2.09
CA GLU A 170 -8.03 -14.74 -3.42
C GLU A 170 -9.52 -15.10 -3.42
N GLY A 171 -9.94 -16.00 -2.53
CA GLY A 171 -11.30 -16.53 -2.49
C GLY A 171 -11.61 -17.43 -3.69
N THR A 172 -12.62 -18.28 -3.54
CA THR A 172 -13.13 -19.15 -4.60
C THR A 172 -14.58 -18.84 -4.96
N ASP A 173 -15.31 -18.10 -4.12
CA ASP A 173 -16.67 -17.67 -4.41
C ASP A 173 -16.69 -16.68 -5.61
N PRO A 174 -17.42 -16.98 -6.70
CA PRO A 174 -17.59 -16.06 -7.82
C PRO A 174 -18.25 -14.73 -7.44
N ALA A 175 -19.07 -14.69 -6.39
CA ALA A 175 -19.63 -13.45 -5.86
C ALA A 175 -18.62 -12.62 -5.05
N GLY A 176 -17.46 -13.22 -4.72
CA GLY A 176 -16.35 -12.55 -4.06
C GLY A 176 -16.55 -12.32 -2.56
N SER A 177 -17.46 -13.06 -1.91
CA SER A 177 -17.70 -12.90 -0.47
C SER A 177 -16.51 -13.34 0.40
N ASP A 178 -15.67 -14.23 -0.12
CA ASP A 178 -14.49 -14.80 0.57
C ASP A 178 -13.15 -14.22 0.07
N SER A 179 -13.18 -13.27 -0.87
CA SER A 179 -11.98 -12.56 -1.32
C SER A 179 -11.73 -11.32 -0.47
N LEU A 180 -11.16 -11.50 0.72
CA LEU A 180 -11.05 -10.46 1.74
C LEU A 180 -9.66 -10.40 2.37
N ALA A 181 -9.40 -9.34 3.12
CA ALA A 181 -8.18 -9.19 3.89
C ALA A 181 -8.27 -9.87 5.26
N GLU A 182 -7.14 -10.44 5.68
CA GLU A 182 -6.96 -11.19 6.92
C GLU A 182 -5.61 -10.81 7.54
N GLU A 183 -5.60 -10.59 8.85
CA GLU A 183 -4.37 -10.38 9.61
C GLU A 183 -3.62 -11.72 9.75
N VAL A 184 -2.37 -11.74 9.28
CA VAL A 184 -1.45 -12.88 9.45
C VAL A 184 -0.74 -12.79 10.80
N ALA A 185 -0.32 -11.59 11.16
CA ALA A 185 0.21 -11.26 12.48
C ALA A 185 0.09 -9.74 12.73
N PRO A 186 -0.23 -9.31 13.95
CA PRO A 186 -0.34 -7.89 14.28
C PRO A 186 1.03 -7.21 14.31
N ARG A 187 1.05 -5.88 14.31
CA ARG A 187 2.29 -5.07 14.38
C ARG A 187 3.17 -5.47 15.56
N GLU A 188 2.55 -5.71 16.72
CA GLU A 188 3.18 -6.05 17.99
C GLU A 188 3.88 -7.41 17.95
N HIS A 189 3.51 -8.28 16.99
CA HIS A 189 4.17 -9.56 16.83
C HIS A 189 5.63 -9.37 16.43
N TRP A 190 5.93 -8.50 15.47
CA TRP A 190 7.30 -8.31 14.96
C TRP A 190 7.64 -6.84 14.72
N PRO A 191 7.70 -6.02 15.79
CA PRO A 191 7.86 -4.56 15.69
C PRO A 191 9.22 -4.13 15.13
N ASP A 192 10.24 -4.98 15.24
CA ASP A 192 11.60 -4.70 14.76
C ASP A 192 11.72 -4.65 13.24
N VAL A 193 10.67 -4.99 12.48
CA VAL A 193 10.69 -4.93 11.01
C VAL A 193 10.55 -3.49 10.54
N HIS A 194 11.64 -2.98 9.97
CA HIS A 194 11.75 -1.65 9.40
C HIS A 194 11.80 -1.71 7.87
N ALA A 195 11.49 -0.59 7.23
CA ALA A 195 11.49 -0.44 5.78
C ALA A 195 12.16 0.88 5.38
N LEU A 196 13.13 0.80 4.47
CA LEU A 196 13.73 1.95 3.81
C LEU A 196 13.19 2.04 2.39
N ILE A 197 12.46 3.12 2.09
CA ILE A 197 11.97 3.40 0.75
C ILE A 197 12.99 4.31 0.05
N CYS A 198 13.52 3.84 -1.08
CA CYS A 198 14.40 4.62 -1.94
C CYS A 198 13.57 5.18 -3.10
N VAL A 199 13.33 6.50 -3.09
CA VAL A 199 12.57 7.18 -4.14
C VAL A 199 13.49 7.41 -5.33
N VAL A 200 13.47 6.50 -6.30
CA VAL A 200 14.24 6.58 -7.55
C VAL A 200 13.56 7.53 -8.55
N SER A 201 12.23 7.51 -8.61
CA SER A 201 11.44 8.39 -9.45
C SER A 201 10.09 8.73 -8.82
N ASP A 202 9.68 9.97 -9.00
CA ASP A 202 8.34 10.51 -8.70
C ASP A 202 7.56 10.83 -9.98
N ALA A 203 8.10 10.45 -11.15
CA ALA A 203 7.46 10.70 -12.43
C ALA A 203 6.22 9.81 -12.58
N LYS A 204 5.22 10.30 -13.34
CA LYS A 204 4.04 9.48 -13.68
C LYS A 204 4.49 8.19 -14.36
N LYS A 205 3.90 7.08 -13.93
CA LYS A 205 4.11 5.74 -14.51
C LYS A 205 3.76 5.76 -15.99
N GLY A 206 4.61 5.16 -16.83
CA GLY A 206 4.29 4.96 -18.25
C GLY A 206 3.08 4.05 -18.44
N THR A 207 3.08 2.90 -17.76
CA THR A 207 1.96 1.94 -17.77
C THR A 207 1.25 1.92 -16.42
N SER A 208 -0.07 2.10 -16.40
CA SER A 208 -0.86 1.98 -15.16
C SER A 208 -0.91 0.54 -14.67
N SER A 209 -1.01 0.33 -13.35
CA SER A 209 -1.11 -1.02 -12.79
C SER A 209 -2.37 -1.76 -13.27
N THR A 210 -3.50 -1.07 -13.46
CA THR A 210 -4.75 -1.73 -13.91
C THR A 210 -4.64 -2.25 -15.33
N SER A 211 -4.16 -1.43 -16.27
CA SER A 211 -4.00 -1.84 -17.66
C SER A 211 -2.87 -2.87 -17.82
N GLY A 212 -1.75 -2.64 -17.13
CA GLY A 212 -0.60 -3.53 -17.17
C GLY A 212 -0.93 -4.94 -16.70
N MET A 213 -1.60 -5.09 -15.56
CA MET A 213 -1.86 -6.43 -15.01
C MET A 213 -2.84 -7.24 -15.84
N GLN A 214 -3.83 -6.61 -16.49
CA GLN A 214 -4.72 -7.33 -17.40
C GLN A 214 -4.00 -7.72 -18.68
N LYS A 215 -3.11 -6.86 -19.21
CA LYS A 215 -2.26 -7.24 -20.34
C LYS A 215 -1.37 -8.44 -20.01
N THR A 216 -0.81 -8.50 -18.81
CA THR A 216 -0.06 -9.66 -18.33
C THR A 216 -0.94 -10.91 -18.28
N VAL A 217 -2.17 -10.81 -17.74
CA VAL A 217 -3.14 -11.93 -17.74
C VAL A 217 -3.43 -12.43 -19.15
N GLU A 218 -3.59 -11.53 -20.10
CA GLU A 218 -3.92 -11.86 -21.50
C GLU A 218 -2.77 -12.51 -22.27
N THR A 219 -1.52 -12.16 -21.96
CA THR A 219 -0.40 -12.41 -22.89
C THR A 219 0.81 -13.11 -22.30
N SER A 220 1.03 -13.04 -20.98
CA SER A 220 2.19 -13.67 -20.36
C SER A 220 1.96 -15.16 -20.19
N THR A 221 2.80 -15.96 -20.83
CA THR A 221 2.81 -17.41 -20.67
C THR A 221 3.39 -17.82 -19.31
N LEU A 222 4.35 -17.05 -18.79
CA LEU A 222 4.99 -17.29 -17.49
C LEU A 222 4.06 -17.00 -16.31
N LEU A 223 3.02 -16.18 -16.49
CA LEU A 223 2.04 -15.92 -15.43
C LEU A 223 1.40 -17.23 -14.93
N GLN A 224 1.09 -18.17 -15.82
CA GLN A 224 0.44 -19.43 -15.44
C GLN A 224 1.30 -20.26 -14.48
N GLU A 225 2.63 -20.24 -14.65
CA GLU A 225 3.54 -20.90 -13.73
C GLU A 225 3.67 -20.13 -12.41
N ARG A 226 3.70 -18.79 -12.47
CA ARG A 226 3.66 -17.96 -11.27
C ARG A 226 2.44 -18.27 -10.41
N LEU A 227 1.25 -18.44 -11.00
CA LEU A 227 0.02 -18.75 -10.25
C LEU A 227 0.10 -20.08 -9.48
N LYS A 228 0.89 -21.06 -9.95
CA LYS A 228 1.12 -22.33 -9.23
C LYS A 228 2.11 -22.18 -8.07
N ILE A 229 3.06 -21.26 -8.17
CA ILE A 229 4.13 -21.07 -7.17
C ILE A 229 3.66 -20.19 -6.01
N VAL A 230 2.79 -19.21 -6.26
CA VAL A 230 2.35 -18.24 -5.25
C VAL A 230 1.71 -18.89 -4.01
N PRO A 231 0.84 -19.91 -4.10
CA PRO A 231 0.30 -20.57 -2.91
C PRO A 231 1.36 -21.09 -1.95
N GLY A 232 2.39 -21.80 -2.45
CA GLY A 232 3.50 -22.26 -1.62
C GLY A 232 4.32 -21.13 -1.01
N ARG A 233 4.47 -20.00 -1.72
CA ARG A 233 5.12 -18.79 -1.17
C ARG A 233 4.28 -18.12 -0.09
N MET A 234 2.96 -18.06 -0.25
CA MET A 234 2.03 -17.52 0.76
C MET A 234 2.14 -18.30 2.08
N ASP A 235 2.16 -19.64 2.00
CA ASP A 235 2.31 -20.49 3.18
C ASP A 235 3.69 -20.31 3.84
N ALA A 236 4.75 -20.36 3.03
CA ALA A 236 6.13 -20.23 3.52
C ALA A 236 6.40 -18.86 4.16
N ILE A 237 5.93 -17.76 3.56
CA ILE A 237 6.14 -16.42 4.13
C ILE A 237 5.29 -16.20 5.37
N SER A 238 4.06 -16.74 5.41
CA SER A 238 3.21 -16.67 6.61
C SER A 238 3.84 -17.42 7.78
N LYS A 239 4.47 -18.58 7.51
CA LYS A 239 5.27 -19.31 8.51
C LYS A 239 6.48 -18.50 8.95
N ALA A 240 7.25 -17.93 8.02
CA ALA A 240 8.41 -17.10 8.34
C ALA A 240 8.03 -15.90 9.23
N ILE A 241 6.89 -15.26 8.97
CA ILE A 241 6.34 -14.18 9.80
C ILE A 241 6.01 -14.67 11.21
N LYS A 242 5.30 -15.79 11.34
CA LYS A 242 4.93 -16.37 12.64
C LYS A 242 6.16 -16.75 13.47
N ASP A 243 7.20 -17.26 12.83
CA ASP A 243 8.44 -17.70 13.48
C ASP A 243 9.48 -16.59 13.64
N LYS A 244 9.20 -15.37 13.13
CA LYS A 244 10.16 -14.25 13.04
C LYS A 244 11.47 -14.62 12.33
N ASP A 245 11.37 -15.49 11.32
CA ASP A 245 12.48 -15.91 10.47
C ASP A 245 12.70 -14.89 9.35
N PHE A 246 13.58 -13.92 9.62
CA PHE A 246 13.89 -12.86 8.66
C PHE A 246 14.54 -13.41 7.38
N GLU A 247 15.35 -14.46 7.48
CA GLU A 247 16.07 -15.00 6.34
C GLU A 247 15.10 -15.62 5.32
N SER A 248 14.17 -16.46 5.78
CA SER A 248 13.12 -17.02 4.92
C SER A 248 12.19 -15.94 4.39
N PHE A 249 11.76 -14.99 5.25
CA PHE A 249 10.95 -13.85 4.83
C PHE A 249 11.61 -13.04 3.70
N ALA A 250 12.90 -12.75 3.84
CA ALA A 250 13.68 -11.96 2.90
C ALA A 250 13.85 -12.68 1.55
N LYS A 251 14.23 -13.96 1.57
CA LYS A 251 14.37 -14.78 0.34
C LYS A 251 13.08 -14.80 -0.46
N ILE A 252 11.95 -15.03 0.20
CA ILE A 252 10.65 -15.11 -0.46
C ILE A 252 10.24 -13.74 -1.02
N THR A 253 10.43 -12.67 -0.25
CA THR A 253 10.11 -11.30 -0.68
C THR A 253 10.88 -10.88 -1.93
N MET A 254 12.20 -11.11 -1.96
CA MET A 254 13.05 -10.79 -3.12
C MET A 254 12.68 -11.66 -4.33
N ALA A 255 12.46 -12.97 -4.12
CA ALA A 255 12.08 -13.89 -5.20
C ALA A 255 10.71 -13.56 -5.80
N ASP A 256 9.74 -13.15 -4.99
CA ASP A 256 8.41 -12.80 -5.50
C ASP A 256 8.38 -11.44 -6.20
N SER A 257 9.17 -10.46 -5.72
CA SER A 257 9.43 -9.22 -6.44
C SER A 257 9.99 -9.50 -7.83
N ASN A 258 11.06 -10.31 -7.92
CA ASN A 258 11.68 -10.67 -9.20
C ASN A 258 10.70 -11.41 -10.11
N SER A 259 9.93 -12.35 -9.57
CA SER A 259 8.93 -13.11 -10.32
C SER A 259 7.80 -12.24 -10.87
N PHE A 260 7.37 -11.22 -10.12
CA PHE A 260 6.41 -10.23 -10.59
C PHE A 260 6.96 -9.41 -11.76
N HIS A 261 8.20 -8.90 -11.66
CA HIS A 261 8.81 -8.16 -12.77
C HIS A 261 9.15 -9.05 -13.96
N ALA A 262 9.39 -10.35 -13.77
CA ALA A 262 9.56 -11.31 -14.85
C ALA A 262 8.27 -11.50 -15.67
N VAL A 263 7.10 -11.64 -15.03
CA VAL A 263 5.83 -11.72 -15.78
C VAL A 263 5.45 -10.40 -16.44
N CYS A 264 5.88 -9.26 -15.88
CA CYS A 264 5.78 -7.96 -16.56
C CYS A 264 6.62 -7.93 -17.84
N LEU A 265 7.85 -8.45 -17.79
CA LEU A 265 8.74 -8.54 -18.95
C LEU A 265 8.21 -9.51 -20.02
N ASP A 266 7.56 -10.60 -19.61
CA ASP A 266 6.94 -11.60 -20.49
C ASP A 266 5.58 -11.16 -21.07
N THR A 267 5.05 -10.01 -20.64
CA THR A 267 3.83 -9.43 -21.21
C THR A 267 4.08 -8.95 -22.65
N ALA A 268 3.06 -8.96 -23.52
CA ALA A 268 3.16 -8.44 -24.88
C ALA A 268 2.22 -7.23 -25.10
N PRO A 269 2.74 -6.00 -25.32
CA PRO A 269 4.15 -5.61 -25.27
C PRO A 269 4.74 -5.66 -23.85
N PRO A 270 6.09 -5.76 -23.71
CA PRO A 270 6.74 -5.89 -22.42
C PRO A 270 6.54 -4.67 -21.53
N ILE A 271 6.38 -4.91 -20.23
CA ILE A 271 6.23 -3.86 -19.22
C ILE A 271 7.52 -3.76 -18.42
N PHE A 272 8.16 -2.59 -18.47
CA PHE A 272 9.37 -2.27 -17.71
C PHE A 272 9.05 -1.29 -16.58
N TYR A 273 9.14 -1.76 -15.34
CA TYR A 273 9.07 -0.91 -14.14
C TYR A 273 10.44 -0.64 -13.54
N LEU A 274 11.30 -1.65 -13.48
CA LEU A 274 12.66 -1.51 -12.98
C LEU A 274 13.52 -0.77 -14.00
N ASN A 275 14.28 0.21 -13.51
CA ASN A 275 15.31 0.88 -14.29
C ASN A 275 16.71 0.46 -13.80
N ASP A 276 17.75 1.10 -14.32
CA ASP A 276 19.13 0.75 -13.97
C ASP A 276 19.48 1.09 -12.52
N VAL A 277 18.88 2.13 -11.93
CA VAL A 277 19.04 2.42 -10.50
C VAL A 277 18.40 1.31 -9.65
N SER A 278 17.20 0.84 -10.02
CA SER A 278 16.55 -0.30 -9.35
C SER A 278 17.45 -1.53 -9.36
N ARG A 279 18.06 -1.85 -10.52
CA ARG A 279 18.99 -2.98 -10.67
C ARG A 279 20.25 -2.81 -9.83
N ALA A 280 20.78 -1.59 -9.74
CA ALA A 280 21.93 -1.31 -8.89
C ALA A 280 21.60 -1.45 -7.39
N ILE A 281 20.40 -1.04 -6.95
CA ILE A 281 19.97 -1.25 -5.56
C ILE A 281 19.87 -2.75 -5.26
N ILE A 282 19.36 -3.57 -6.19
CA ILE A 282 19.36 -5.04 -6.06
C ILE A 282 20.78 -5.56 -5.83
N ALA A 283 21.72 -5.18 -6.70
CA ALA A 283 23.12 -5.61 -6.59
C ALA A 283 23.76 -5.20 -5.26
N VAL A 284 23.48 -3.99 -4.78
CA VAL A 284 23.97 -3.48 -3.49
C VAL A 284 23.43 -4.31 -2.33
N VAL A 285 22.13 -4.62 -2.32
CA VAL A 285 21.48 -5.40 -1.25
C VAL A 285 21.95 -6.86 -1.24
N GLU A 286 22.06 -7.50 -2.41
CA GLU A 286 22.57 -8.87 -2.51
C GLU A 286 24.02 -8.96 -2.01
N GLU A 287 24.88 -8.02 -2.40
CA GLU A 287 26.26 -7.97 -1.93
C GLU A 287 26.36 -7.65 -0.44
N LEU A 288 25.45 -6.84 0.10
CA LEU A 288 25.39 -6.54 1.53
C LEU A 288 25.10 -7.80 2.34
N ASN A 289 24.13 -8.60 1.90
CA ASN A 289 23.81 -9.88 2.50
C ASN A 289 24.98 -10.87 2.39
N ARG A 290 25.64 -10.94 1.23
CA ARG A 290 26.80 -11.82 1.00
C ARG A 290 27.96 -11.45 1.93
N ALA A 291 28.36 -10.19 1.95
CA ALA A 291 29.50 -9.71 2.75
C ALA A 291 29.25 -9.83 4.26
N ALA A 292 28.00 -9.66 4.71
CA ALA A 292 27.64 -9.88 6.10
C ALA A 292 27.56 -11.35 6.52
N GLY A 293 27.63 -12.30 5.57
CA GLY A 293 27.53 -13.74 5.84
C GLY A 293 26.12 -14.21 6.26
N ARG A 294 25.10 -13.34 6.15
CA ARG A 294 23.69 -13.64 6.45
C ARG A 294 22.77 -12.67 5.71
N ILE A 295 21.51 -13.03 5.55
CA ILE A 295 20.52 -12.10 4.99
C ILE A 295 20.08 -11.10 6.06
N LEU A 296 20.39 -9.82 5.84
CA LEU A 296 20.02 -8.70 6.70
C LEU A 296 19.09 -7.71 6.03
N ALA A 297 18.97 -7.74 4.70
CA ALA A 297 18.09 -6.86 3.94
C ALA A 297 17.35 -7.62 2.83
N ALA A 298 16.12 -7.21 2.55
CA ALA A 298 15.29 -7.75 1.49
C ALA A 298 14.70 -6.61 0.65
N TYR A 299 15.06 -6.55 -0.63
CA TYR A 299 14.45 -5.59 -1.54
C TYR A 299 13.10 -6.09 -2.06
N THR A 300 12.22 -5.16 -2.38
CA THR A 300 11.01 -5.41 -3.15
C THR A 300 10.63 -4.17 -3.97
N PHE A 301 10.00 -4.40 -5.12
CA PHE A 301 9.60 -3.35 -6.04
C PHE A 301 8.16 -3.58 -6.49
N ASP A 302 7.34 -2.52 -6.45
CA ASP A 302 5.98 -2.53 -7.00
C ASP A 302 6.00 -2.10 -8.47
N ALA A 303 4.87 -1.58 -8.99
CA ALA A 303 4.76 -1.08 -10.36
C ALA A 303 5.47 0.27 -10.55
N GLY A 304 6.79 0.30 -10.38
CA GLY A 304 7.67 1.47 -10.55
C GLY A 304 9.10 1.17 -10.11
N PRO A 305 10.03 2.12 -10.28
CA PRO A 305 11.46 1.90 -10.01
C PRO A 305 11.85 2.06 -8.54
N ASN A 306 10.95 2.53 -7.68
CA ASN A 306 11.22 2.79 -6.26
C ASN A 306 11.44 1.48 -5.51
N ALA A 307 12.54 1.41 -4.79
CA ALA A 307 12.87 0.25 -3.98
C ALA A 307 12.26 0.40 -2.59
N VAL A 308 11.74 -0.69 -2.04
CA VAL A 308 11.50 -0.82 -0.60
C VAL A 308 12.45 -1.90 -0.08
N ILE A 309 13.28 -1.56 0.89
CA ILE A 309 14.24 -2.46 1.51
C ILE A 309 13.79 -2.74 2.92
N TYR A 310 13.31 -3.96 3.17
CA TYR A 310 13.03 -4.43 4.51
C TYR A 310 14.31 -4.85 5.22
N THR A 311 14.42 -4.54 6.49
CA THR A 311 15.51 -4.96 7.38
C THR A 311 15.01 -4.95 8.81
N LEU A 312 15.76 -5.52 9.74
CA LEU A 312 15.48 -5.35 11.16
C LEU A 312 16.09 -4.02 11.64
N GLU A 313 15.48 -3.36 12.62
CA GLU A 313 15.92 -2.06 13.16
C GLU A 313 17.45 -2.03 13.43
N LYS A 314 17.98 -3.08 14.07
CA LYS A 314 19.41 -3.22 14.38
C LYS A 314 20.35 -3.19 13.16
N ASP A 315 19.85 -3.56 11.99
CA ASP A 315 20.59 -3.71 10.74
C ASP A 315 20.39 -2.50 9.80
N MET A 316 19.41 -1.63 10.08
CA MET A 316 19.16 -0.41 9.30
C MET A 316 20.38 0.51 9.14
N PRO A 317 21.24 0.74 10.16
CA PRO A 317 22.43 1.58 9.99
C PRO A 317 23.36 1.10 8.88
N VAL A 318 23.43 -0.22 8.66
CA VAL A 318 24.27 -0.82 7.61
C VAL A 318 23.62 -0.63 6.24
N VAL A 319 22.29 -0.77 6.15
CA VAL A 319 21.52 -0.50 4.92
C VAL A 319 21.62 0.98 4.52
N LEU A 320 21.38 1.90 5.45
CA LEU A 320 21.53 3.35 5.21
C LEU A 320 22.96 3.70 4.80
N GLY A 321 23.97 3.13 5.46
CA GLY A 321 25.37 3.33 5.12
C GLY A 321 25.70 2.91 3.68
N ALA A 322 25.17 1.76 3.25
CA ALA A 322 25.36 1.27 1.87
C ALA A 322 24.64 2.17 0.85
N ILE A 323 23.37 2.51 1.09
CA ILE A 323 22.59 3.34 0.16
C ILE A 323 23.19 4.74 0.03
N ASN A 324 23.52 5.40 1.14
CA ASN A 324 24.13 6.74 1.12
C ASN A 324 25.50 6.75 0.43
N LYS A 325 26.28 5.68 0.54
CA LYS A 325 27.59 5.57 -0.10
C LYS A 325 27.49 5.46 -1.62
N PHE A 326 26.53 4.68 -2.14
CA PHE A 326 26.44 4.37 -3.56
C PHE A 326 25.43 5.22 -4.33
N PHE A 327 24.46 5.83 -3.64
CA PHE A 327 23.39 6.65 -4.22
C PHE A 327 23.19 7.95 -3.43
N PRO A 328 24.08 8.94 -3.59
CA PRO A 328 23.90 10.23 -2.93
C PRO A 328 22.53 10.85 -3.28
N THR A 329 21.75 11.22 -2.27
CA THR A 329 20.38 11.71 -2.47
C THR A 329 20.34 13.15 -2.95
N ALA A 330 19.30 13.53 -3.71
CA ALA A 330 19.07 14.93 -4.06
C ALA A 330 18.60 15.74 -2.84
N GLU A 331 17.66 15.16 -2.10
CA GLU A 331 17.06 15.72 -0.89
C GLU A 331 17.90 15.34 0.33
N GLU A 332 17.94 16.25 1.31
CA GLU A 332 18.48 15.90 2.62
C GLU A 332 17.57 14.90 3.30
N PHE A 333 18.17 13.89 3.94
CA PHE A 333 17.45 12.85 4.65
C PHE A 333 17.90 12.84 6.11
N GLU A 334 16.98 13.15 7.01
CA GLU A 334 17.14 12.91 8.44
C GLU A 334 16.39 11.62 8.79
N ASP A 335 17.12 10.65 9.36
CA ASP A 335 16.51 9.41 9.84
C ASP A 335 15.61 9.71 11.06
N PRO A 336 14.28 9.49 10.97
CA PRO A 336 13.36 9.76 12.08
C PRO A 336 13.65 8.90 13.32
N PHE A 337 14.33 7.77 13.15
CA PHE A 337 14.70 6.87 14.24
C PHE A 337 16.13 7.10 14.75
N LYS A 338 16.90 7.99 14.11
CA LYS A 338 18.27 8.34 14.49
C LYS A 338 19.17 7.11 14.69
N THR A 339 19.00 6.09 13.86
CA THR A 339 19.74 4.82 13.93
C THR A 339 21.22 5.00 13.58
N GLY A 340 21.55 6.09 12.87
CA GLY A 340 22.89 6.41 12.41
C GLY A 340 23.28 5.63 11.15
N VAL A 341 24.54 5.75 10.74
CA VAL A 341 25.10 5.00 9.61
C VAL A 341 26.29 4.16 10.07
N LYS A 342 26.40 2.94 9.56
CA LYS A 342 27.56 2.07 9.78
C LYS A 342 28.32 1.86 8.48
N ALA A 343 29.60 1.57 8.60
CA ALA A 343 30.44 1.19 7.46
C ALA A 343 29.94 -0.12 6.83
N LEU A 344 30.32 -0.33 5.56
CA LEU A 344 30.06 -1.59 4.87
C LEU A 344 30.71 -2.77 5.63
N PRO A 345 30.10 -3.97 5.60
CA PRO A 345 30.72 -5.17 6.14
C PRO A 345 32.10 -5.43 5.54
N GLU A 346 32.98 -6.07 6.32
CA GLU A 346 34.28 -6.51 5.83
C GLU A 346 34.11 -7.45 4.61
N GLY A 347 34.95 -7.28 3.60
CA GLY A 347 34.88 -8.08 2.37
C GLY A 347 33.75 -7.70 1.41
N TYR A 348 33.04 -6.58 1.61
CA TYR A 348 32.11 -6.04 0.62
C TYR A 348 32.83 -5.65 -0.67
N ASN A 349 32.41 -6.23 -1.79
CA ASN A 349 32.95 -5.94 -3.11
C ASN A 349 32.25 -4.72 -3.72
N ALA A 350 32.90 -3.55 -3.65
CA ALA A 350 32.36 -2.32 -4.26
C ALA A 350 32.18 -2.40 -5.78
N GLY A 351 32.79 -3.37 -6.47
CA GLY A 351 32.66 -3.59 -7.91
C GLY A 351 31.29 -4.09 -8.37
N VAL A 352 30.35 -4.40 -7.46
CA VAL A 352 28.95 -4.66 -7.82
C VAL A 352 28.19 -3.39 -8.23
N VAL A 353 28.76 -2.21 -7.92
CA VAL A 353 28.29 -0.92 -8.40
C VAL A 353 29.20 -0.47 -9.53
N ARG A 354 28.63 0.16 -10.55
CA ARG A 354 29.38 0.67 -11.71
C ARG A 354 30.52 1.60 -11.28
N GLU A 355 31.61 1.58 -12.03
CA GLU A 355 32.76 2.46 -11.81
C GLU A 355 32.32 3.94 -11.85
N GLY A 356 32.76 4.73 -10.88
CA GLY A 356 32.32 6.11 -10.68
C GLY A 356 31.02 6.29 -9.89
N GLY A 357 30.33 5.21 -9.49
CA GLY A 357 29.12 5.27 -8.66
C GLY A 357 27.90 5.86 -9.39
N TRP A 358 26.89 6.27 -8.61
CA TRP A 358 25.71 6.97 -9.14
C TRP A 358 25.79 8.47 -8.87
N GLU A 359 25.30 9.26 -9.83
CA GLU A 359 25.15 10.69 -9.69
C GLU A 359 24.19 11.06 -8.55
N LYS A 360 24.44 12.21 -7.92
CA LYS A 360 23.55 12.76 -6.91
C LYS A 360 22.14 12.91 -7.48
N GLY A 361 21.15 12.33 -6.80
CA GLY A 361 19.75 12.37 -7.22
C GLY A 361 19.29 11.18 -8.06
N ALA A 362 20.16 10.21 -8.36
CA ALA A 362 19.73 8.92 -8.90
C ALA A 362 18.71 8.21 -7.97
N VAL A 363 18.92 8.37 -6.66
CA VAL A 363 17.87 8.27 -5.64
C VAL A 363 17.56 9.70 -5.21
N LYS A 364 16.32 10.14 -5.33
CA LYS A 364 15.90 11.50 -4.97
C LYS A 364 15.89 11.72 -3.47
N GLY A 365 15.28 10.79 -2.74
CA GLY A 365 15.12 10.86 -1.29
C GLY A 365 14.91 9.48 -0.69
N LEU A 366 14.99 9.43 0.64
CA LEU A 366 14.78 8.22 1.43
C LEU A 366 13.62 8.44 2.39
N ILE A 367 12.86 7.37 2.67
CA ILE A 367 11.85 7.35 3.71
C ILE A 367 12.10 6.13 4.57
N HIS A 368 12.58 6.33 5.80
CA HIS A 368 12.72 5.26 6.77
C HIS A 368 11.44 5.20 7.62
N THR A 369 10.75 4.08 7.54
CA THR A 369 9.54 3.76 8.32
C THR A 369 9.65 2.34 8.87
N ARG A 370 8.57 1.87 9.50
CA ARG A 370 8.48 0.53 10.08
C ARG A 370 7.09 -0.04 9.90
N ILE A 371 6.92 -1.27 10.36
CA ILE A 371 5.61 -1.90 10.46
C ILE A 371 4.64 -1.07 11.31
N GLY A 372 3.43 -0.85 10.80
CA GLY A 372 2.41 0.03 11.36
C GLY A 372 1.13 -0.68 11.77
N ASP A 373 0.25 0.06 12.43
CA ASP A 373 -1.10 -0.34 12.80
C ASP A 373 -2.10 -0.11 11.65
N GLY A 374 -3.36 -0.53 11.84
CA GLY A 374 -4.43 -0.33 10.86
C GLY A 374 -5.00 1.10 10.88
N PRO A 375 -6.11 1.37 10.17
CA PRO A 375 -6.71 2.69 10.12
C PRO A 375 -6.98 3.30 11.50
N ARG A 376 -6.72 4.61 11.65
CA ARG A 376 -6.92 5.35 12.90
C ARG A 376 -8.11 6.29 12.75
N LYS A 377 -9.03 6.30 13.72
CA LYS A 377 -10.04 7.34 13.85
C LYS A 377 -9.37 8.58 14.46
N LEU A 378 -9.52 9.72 13.81
CA LEU A 378 -8.90 10.98 14.21
C LEU A 378 -9.92 11.90 14.88
N SER A 379 -9.43 12.91 15.58
CA SER A 379 -10.27 13.89 16.25
C SER A 379 -10.84 14.93 15.26
N ALA A 380 -11.75 15.78 15.73
CA ALA A 380 -12.40 16.78 14.89
C ALA A 380 -11.43 17.86 14.40
N GLU A 381 -10.36 18.12 15.15
CA GLU A 381 -9.32 19.10 14.82
C GLU A 381 -8.59 18.73 13.52
N GLU A 382 -8.40 17.43 13.25
CA GLU A 382 -7.79 16.90 12.04
C GLU A 382 -8.74 16.83 10.84
N SER A 383 -9.99 17.27 10.99
CA SER A 383 -10.95 17.32 9.89
C SER A 383 -10.42 18.13 8.70
N LEU A 384 -10.65 17.61 7.49
CA LEU A 384 -10.31 18.27 6.23
C LEU A 384 -11.42 19.20 5.74
N LEU A 385 -12.59 19.19 6.38
CA LEU A 385 -13.74 20.02 6.00
C LEU A 385 -13.90 21.20 6.97
N ASN A 386 -14.34 22.33 6.46
CA ASN A 386 -14.73 23.47 7.29
C ASN A 386 -16.20 23.36 7.75
N GLU A 387 -16.69 24.36 8.47
CA GLU A 387 -18.08 24.38 8.99
C GLU A 387 -19.15 24.24 7.89
N ALA A 388 -18.86 24.74 6.68
CA ALA A 388 -19.75 24.66 5.52
C ALA A 388 -19.68 23.31 4.78
N GLY A 389 -18.83 22.37 5.21
CA GLY A 389 -18.69 21.06 4.56
C GLY A 389 -17.91 21.10 3.25
N VAL A 390 -17.08 22.12 3.03
CA VAL A 390 -16.12 22.20 1.93
C VAL A 390 -14.69 22.07 2.44
N PRO A 391 -13.72 21.65 1.60
CA PRO A 391 -12.33 21.48 2.05
C PRO A 391 -11.74 22.75 2.67
N LYS A 392 -11.01 22.60 3.79
CA LYS A 392 -10.24 23.69 4.41
C LYS A 392 -9.16 24.24 3.49
N THR A 393 -8.62 23.37 2.62
CA THR A 393 -7.61 23.71 1.61
C THR A 393 -8.12 23.30 0.23
N LEU A 394 -8.22 24.26 -0.69
CA LEU A 394 -8.49 24.03 -2.11
C LEU A 394 -7.19 24.21 -2.91
N ALA A 395 -7.04 23.44 -3.99
CA ALA A 395 -5.84 23.42 -4.83
C ALA A 395 -5.89 24.46 -5.96
#